data_AF-A0A1B6I0H4-F1
#
_entry.id   AF-A0A1B6I0H4-F1
#
_cell.length_a   1.000
_cell.length_b   1.000
_cell.length_c   1.000
_cell.angle_alpha   90.00
_cell.angle_beta   90.00
_cell.angle_gamma   90.00
#
_symmetry.space_group_name_H-M   'P 1'
#
loop_
_entity.id
_entity.type
_entity.pdbx_description
1 polymer ?
#
loop_
_entity_poly.entity_id
_entity_poly.type
_entity_poly.pdbx_seq_one_letter_code
_entity_poly.pdbx_strand_id
1 'polypeptide(L)'
;CQGAQTPDHYGHYRQGEVTQIKHHWWWKINRVFDQLRVTDNFNGFVLFLEEDYYVAPDILHTLRLMVNFAAVNCPSCNSFHLGTFTRSMSYQEHASKVSGGEWNNLGLSFNRSFWQILKACSPTFCTFDDYNWDGSYQFAAQQCFSQKLTPLIVHASRVLHVGDWWS
;
A
#
# COMPACT_ATOMS: atom_id res chain seq x y z
N CYS A 1 1.75 -30.54 19.13
CA CYS A 1 2.37 -30.22 17.83
C CYS A 1 3.25 -28.97 17.97
N GLN A 2 4.13 -28.69 17.00
CA GLN A 2 4.82 -27.40 16.93
C GLN A 2 3.79 -26.29 16.67
N GLY A 3 3.87 -25.16 17.39
CA GLY A 3 2.93 -24.05 17.28
C GLY A 3 1.65 -24.15 18.14
N ALA A 4 1.50 -25.22 18.93
CA ALA A 4 0.31 -25.41 19.78
C ALA A 4 0.10 -24.28 20.83
N GLN A 5 1.17 -23.59 21.22
CA GLN A 5 1.14 -22.49 22.19
C GLN A 5 0.98 -21.10 21.53
N THR A 6 0.86 -21.05 20.21
CA THR A 6 0.79 -19.80 19.44
C THR A 6 -0.39 -19.84 18.45
N PRO A 7 -1.64 -20.00 18.93
CA PRO A 7 -2.81 -19.79 18.08
C PRO A 7 -2.96 -18.30 17.76
N ASP A 8 -3.73 -17.99 16.71
CA ASP A 8 -4.24 -16.65 16.47
C ASP A 8 -5.27 -16.23 17.55
N HIS A 9 -5.74 -14.99 17.47
CA HIS A 9 -6.73 -14.40 18.38
C HIS A 9 -8.07 -15.15 18.37
N TYR A 10 -8.34 -15.93 17.33
CA TYR A 10 -9.54 -16.74 17.16
C TYR A 10 -9.34 -18.21 17.54
N GLY A 11 -8.15 -18.59 18.01
CA GLY A 11 -7.83 -19.96 18.43
C GLY A 11 -7.45 -20.91 17.29
N HIS A 12 -7.23 -20.40 16.06
CA HIS A 12 -6.79 -21.19 14.93
C HIS A 12 -5.26 -21.23 14.82
N TYR A 13 -4.75 -22.26 14.15
CA TYR A 13 -3.32 -22.46 13.93
C TYR A 13 -2.91 -22.07 12.52
N ARG A 14 -1.62 -21.72 12.36
CA ARG A 14 -1.04 -21.27 11.10
C ARG A 14 -1.32 -22.21 9.93
N GLN A 15 -1.80 -21.64 8.84
CA GLN A 15 -1.89 -22.30 7.53
C GLN A 15 -0.92 -21.63 6.54
N GLY A 16 -0.12 -22.44 5.84
CA GLY A 16 0.93 -21.93 4.95
C GLY A 16 0.38 -21.12 3.77
N GLU A 17 -0.73 -21.57 3.20
CA GLU A 17 -1.35 -20.99 2.00
C GLU A 17 -1.78 -19.54 2.20
N VAL A 18 -2.44 -19.23 3.32
CA VAL A 18 -2.92 -17.87 3.64
C VAL A 18 -1.81 -16.94 4.14
N THR A 19 -0.78 -17.49 4.81
CA THR A 19 0.30 -16.66 5.36
C THR A 19 1.36 -16.26 4.34
N GLN A 20 1.41 -16.93 3.19
CA GLN A 20 2.43 -16.69 2.16
C GLN A 20 2.39 -15.26 1.61
N ILE A 21 1.21 -14.66 1.44
CA ILE A 21 1.05 -13.35 0.80
C ILE A 21 1.73 -12.25 1.62
N LYS A 22 1.48 -12.18 2.95
CA LYS A 22 2.14 -11.21 3.83
C LYS A 22 3.65 -11.38 3.89
N HIS A 23 4.14 -12.62 3.90
CA HIS A 23 5.58 -12.88 3.82
C HIS A 23 6.18 -12.40 2.48
N HIS A 24 5.54 -12.73 1.36
CA HIS A 24 5.99 -12.31 0.04
C HIS A 24 6.03 -10.79 -0.08
N TRP A 25 4.96 -10.11 0.34
CA TRP A 25 4.88 -8.65 0.29
C TRP A 25 6.03 -7.97 1.04
N TRP A 26 6.26 -8.38 2.30
CA TRP A 26 7.33 -7.82 3.12
C TRP A 26 8.72 -8.09 2.52
N TRP A 27 8.98 -9.33 2.08
CA TRP A 27 10.24 -9.72 1.47
C TRP A 27 10.52 -8.93 0.18
N LYS A 28 9.51 -8.79 -0.70
CA LYS A 28 9.61 -8.09 -1.99
C LYS A 28 10.03 -6.64 -1.80
N ILE A 29 9.44 -5.96 -0.82
CA ILE A 29 9.71 -4.54 -0.59
C ILE A 29 11.10 -4.32 -0.01
N ASN A 30 11.53 -5.17 0.94
CA ASN A 30 12.91 -5.20 1.41
C ASN A 30 13.89 -5.40 0.24
N ARG A 31 13.60 -6.34 -0.67
CA ARG A 31 14.43 -6.61 -1.85
C ARG A 31 14.53 -5.38 -2.74
N VAL A 32 13.38 -4.77 -3.09
CA VAL A 32 13.29 -3.62 -4.01
C VAL A 32 13.99 -2.38 -3.45
N PHE A 33 13.78 -2.03 -2.17
CA PHE A 33 14.41 -0.83 -1.63
C PHE A 33 15.86 -1.06 -1.21
N ASP A 34 16.19 -2.18 -0.56
CA ASP A 34 17.44 -2.28 0.20
C ASP A 34 18.47 -3.25 -0.39
N GLN A 35 18.12 -4.08 -1.40
CA GLN A 35 19.02 -5.15 -1.83
C GLN A 35 19.26 -5.25 -3.35
N LEU A 36 18.45 -4.58 -4.18
CA LEU A 36 18.65 -4.53 -5.62
C LEU A 36 19.64 -3.40 -5.97
N ARG A 37 20.72 -3.75 -6.67
CA ARG A 37 21.74 -2.77 -7.10
C ARG A 37 21.17 -1.68 -8.02
N VAL A 38 20.18 -2.03 -8.84
CA VAL A 38 19.56 -1.11 -9.81
C VAL A 38 18.69 -0.03 -9.16
N THR A 39 18.24 -0.24 -7.91
CA THR A 39 17.39 0.70 -7.16
C THR A 39 18.10 1.30 -5.95
N ASP A 40 19.38 1.02 -5.75
CA ASP A 40 20.15 1.39 -4.55
C ASP A 40 20.04 2.88 -4.22
N ASN A 41 20.20 3.74 -5.23
CA ASN A 41 20.08 5.20 -5.10
C ASN A 41 18.75 5.76 -5.63
N PHE A 42 17.74 4.91 -5.86
CA PHE A 42 16.43 5.35 -6.27
C PHE A 42 15.71 6.02 -5.10
N ASN A 43 15.44 7.32 -5.24
CA ASN A 43 14.73 8.15 -4.26
C ASN A 43 13.32 8.55 -4.72
N GLY A 44 12.88 8.03 -5.88
CA GLY A 44 11.53 8.23 -6.38
C GLY A 44 10.50 7.39 -5.63
N PHE A 45 9.28 7.44 -6.14
CA PHE A 45 8.16 6.65 -5.65
C PHE A 45 8.13 5.29 -6.34
N VAL A 46 7.85 4.24 -5.57
CA VAL A 46 7.64 2.87 -6.06
C VAL A 46 6.15 2.58 -6.01
N LEU A 47 5.59 2.16 -7.14
CA LEU A 47 4.20 1.75 -7.27
C LEU A 47 4.09 0.22 -7.07
N PHE A 48 3.24 -0.19 -6.14
CA PHE A 48 2.94 -1.59 -5.84
C PHE A 48 1.62 -1.98 -6.51
N LEU A 49 1.68 -3.05 -7.30
CA LEU A 49 0.54 -3.64 -8.01
C LEU A 49 0.52 -5.14 -7.77
N GLU A 50 -0.68 -5.71 -7.90
CA GLU A 50 -0.94 -7.15 -7.89
C GLU A 50 -1.22 -7.62 -9.33
N GLU A 51 -1.24 -8.94 -9.55
CA GLU A 51 -1.26 -9.54 -10.89
C GLU A 51 -2.62 -9.42 -11.61
N ASP A 52 -3.67 -9.18 -10.86
CA ASP A 52 -5.05 -9.00 -11.31
C ASP A 52 -5.47 -7.52 -11.36
N TYR A 53 -4.49 -6.62 -11.47
CA TYR A 53 -4.72 -5.20 -11.63
C TYR A 53 -4.56 -4.78 -13.09
N TYR A 54 -5.52 -3.99 -13.58
CA TYR A 54 -5.45 -3.29 -14.87
C TYR A 54 -5.17 -1.81 -14.62
N VAL A 55 -4.19 -1.25 -15.34
CA VAL A 55 -3.74 0.14 -15.13
C VAL A 55 -4.15 1.07 -16.27
N ALA A 56 -4.54 2.29 -15.91
CA ALA A 56 -4.80 3.36 -16.87
C ALA A 56 -3.48 3.86 -17.50
N PRO A 57 -3.50 4.31 -18.77
CA PRO A 57 -2.30 4.73 -19.48
C PRO A 57 -1.62 5.98 -18.87
N ASP A 58 -2.35 6.79 -18.09
CA ASP A 58 -1.85 8.00 -17.44
C ASP A 58 -1.32 7.76 -16.01
N ILE A 59 -1.27 6.52 -15.51
CA ILE A 59 -0.98 6.21 -14.10
C ILE A 59 0.29 6.88 -13.54
N LEU A 60 1.39 6.86 -14.29
CA LEU A 60 2.66 7.48 -13.86
C LEU A 60 2.59 9.02 -13.89
N HIS A 61 1.85 9.58 -14.87
CA HIS A 61 1.60 11.01 -14.95
C HIS A 61 0.75 11.48 -13.76
N THR A 62 -0.32 10.76 -13.44
CA THR A 62 -1.16 11.03 -12.27
C THR A 62 -0.36 10.95 -10.98
N LEU A 63 0.44 9.89 -10.77
CA LEU A 63 1.28 9.76 -9.57
C LEU A 63 2.21 10.97 -9.40
N ARG A 64 2.85 11.43 -10.49
CA ARG A 64 3.73 12.62 -10.44
C ARG A 64 2.96 13.88 -10.03
N LEU A 65 1.76 14.09 -10.58
CA LEU A 65 0.91 15.22 -10.20
C LEU A 65 0.47 15.14 -8.73
N MET A 66 0.10 13.95 -8.24
CA MET A 66 -0.28 13.73 -6.84
C MET A 66 0.86 14.07 -5.88
N VAL A 67 2.07 13.59 -6.17
CA VAL A 67 3.27 13.88 -5.36
C VAL A 67 3.55 15.39 -5.31
N ASN A 68 3.53 16.06 -6.46
CA ASN A 68 3.75 17.50 -6.53
C ASN A 68 2.66 18.28 -5.79
N PHE A 69 1.40 17.85 -5.91
CA PHE A 69 0.28 18.45 -5.21
C PHE A 69 0.42 18.28 -3.69
N ALA A 70 0.77 17.09 -3.21
CA ALA A 70 0.93 16.79 -1.78
C ALA A 70 2.06 17.61 -1.14
N ALA A 71 3.17 17.82 -1.85
CA ALA A 71 4.30 18.61 -1.35
C ALA A 71 3.92 20.03 -0.91
N VAL A 72 2.87 20.62 -1.50
CA VAL A 72 2.38 21.97 -1.18
C VAL A 72 1.09 21.93 -0.36
N ASN A 73 0.16 21.03 -0.70
CA ASN A 73 -1.21 21.08 -0.21
C ASN A 73 -1.52 20.03 0.87
N CYS A 74 -0.69 19.00 1.02
CA CYS A 74 -0.85 17.98 2.05
C CYS A 74 0.51 17.39 2.50
N PRO A 75 1.28 18.11 3.33
CA PRO A 75 2.58 17.60 3.82
C PRO A 75 2.48 16.33 4.68
N SER A 76 1.31 16.03 5.23
CA SER A 76 1.03 14.79 5.96
C SER A 76 0.69 13.61 5.04
N CYS A 77 0.46 13.85 3.74
CA CYS A 77 0.17 12.81 2.75
C CYS A 77 1.47 12.24 2.17
N ASN A 78 1.88 11.06 2.65
CA ASN A 78 3.12 10.40 2.23
C ASN A 78 2.91 9.00 1.61
N SER A 79 1.65 8.55 1.52
CA SER A 79 1.23 7.39 0.72
C SER A 79 0.22 7.82 -0.33
N PHE A 80 0.35 7.27 -1.53
CA PHE A 80 -0.46 7.61 -2.69
C PHE A 80 -1.19 6.37 -3.19
N HIS A 81 -2.49 6.50 -3.41
CA HIS A 81 -3.35 5.39 -3.79
C HIS A 81 -3.98 5.74 -5.15
N LEU A 82 -3.53 5.04 -6.18
CA LEU A 82 -3.93 5.28 -7.56
C LEU A 82 -5.18 4.51 -7.98
N GLY A 83 -5.79 3.76 -7.07
CA GLY A 83 -7.12 3.23 -7.26
C GLY A 83 -8.08 3.56 -6.12
N THR A 84 -9.35 3.38 -6.42
CA THR A 84 -10.45 3.48 -5.45
C THR A 84 -11.48 2.41 -5.77
N PHE A 85 -12.13 1.89 -4.73
CA PHE A 85 -13.23 0.95 -4.85
C PHE A 85 -14.57 1.63 -5.19
N THR A 86 -14.61 2.96 -5.26
CA THR A 86 -15.81 3.69 -5.64
C THR A 86 -16.07 3.57 -7.15
N ARG A 87 -17.07 2.78 -7.54
CA ARG A 87 -17.36 2.39 -8.93
C ARG A 87 -18.13 3.42 -9.76
N SER A 88 -18.75 4.41 -9.13
CA SER A 88 -19.81 5.24 -9.73
C SER A 88 -19.43 6.70 -10.02
N MET A 89 -18.13 7.01 -10.14
CA MET A 89 -17.70 8.37 -10.45
C MET A 89 -17.55 8.62 -11.95
N SER A 90 -18.13 9.73 -12.42
CA SER A 90 -17.90 10.22 -13.78
C SER A 90 -16.41 10.53 -13.97
N TYR A 91 -15.73 9.80 -14.86
CA TYR A 91 -14.32 10.01 -15.12
C TYR A 91 -14.06 11.46 -15.59
N GLN A 92 -14.96 12.03 -16.39
CA GLN A 92 -14.85 13.41 -16.89
C GLN A 92 -14.82 14.44 -15.77
N GLU A 93 -15.63 14.25 -14.72
CA GLU A 93 -15.74 15.20 -13.62
C GLU A 93 -14.68 15.00 -12.52
N HIS A 94 -14.09 13.81 -12.46
CA HIS A 94 -13.25 13.36 -11.34
C HIS A 94 -11.81 13.02 -11.73
N ALA A 95 -11.46 12.98 -13.02
CA ALA A 95 -10.12 12.66 -13.50
C ALA A 95 -9.03 13.51 -12.82
N SER A 96 -9.27 14.80 -12.60
CA SER A 96 -8.30 15.72 -12.03
C SER A 96 -8.41 15.91 -10.51
N LYS A 97 -9.21 15.09 -9.82
CA LYS A 97 -9.51 15.26 -8.39
C LYS A 97 -8.84 14.17 -7.54
N VAL A 98 -8.38 14.59 -6.37
CA VAL A 98 -7.81 13.75 -5.31
C VAL A 98 -8.36 14.20 -3.97
N SER A 99 -8.38 13.30 -3.00
CA SER A 99 -8.72 13.65 -1.61
C SER A 99 -7.94 12.80 -0.62
N GLY A 100 -7.77 13.33 0.59
CA GLY A 100 -7.42 12.49 1.73
C GLY A 100 -8.54 11.47 1.97
N GLY A 101 -8.21 10.21 2.25
CA GLY A 101 -9.21 9.18 2.43
C GLY A 101 -8.74 7.98 3.24
N GLU A 102 -9.50 6.90 3.14
CA GLU A 102 -9.24 5.66 3.86
C GLU A 102 -8.11 4.84 3.21
N TRP A 103 -7.43 4.07 4.05
CA TRP A 103 -6.37 3.17 3.61
C TRP A 103 -6.96 2.09 2.71
N ASN A 104 -6.28 1.81 1.61
CA ASN A 104 -6.59 0.72 0.69
C ASN A 104 -5.29 0.19 0.07
N ASN A 105 -5.37 -0.90 -0.67
CA ASN A 105 -4.23 -1.53 -1.33
C ASN A 105 -4.10 -1.21 -2.84
N LEU A 106 -5.15 -0.69 -3.48
CA LEU A 106 -5.18 -0.45 -4.92
C LEU A 106 -4.22 0.66 -5.36
N GLY A 107 -3.17 0.26 -6.07
CA GLY A 107 -2.18 1.19 -6.62
C GLY A 107 -1.44 1.96 -5.55
N LEU A 108 -1.06 1.28 -4.46
CA LEU A 108 -0.28 1.86 -3.37
C LEU A 108 1.10 2.31 -3.86
N SER A 109 1.51 3.52 -3.48
CA SER A 109 2.81 4.07 -3.82
C SER A 109 3.39 4.89 -2.66
N PHE A 110 4.68 4.66 -2.39
CA PHE A 110 5.46 5.42 -1.42
C PHE A 110 6.96 5.40 -1.79
N ASN A 111 7.76 6.26 -1.13
CA ASN A 111 9.18 6.41 -1.42
C ASN A 111 10.07 5.75 -0.35
N ARG A 112 11.39 5.83 -0.56
CA ARG A 112 12.39 5.28 0.35
C ARG A 112 12.31 5.82 1.78
N SER A 113 12.04 7.12 1.95
CA SER A 113 11.93 7.73 3.28
C SER A 113 10.77 7.14 4.08
N PHE A 114 9.61 6.96 3.43
CA PHE A 114 8.48 6.25 4.02
C PHE A 114 8.87 4.81 4.39
N TRP A 115 9.52 4.09 3.46
CA TRP A 115 9.94 2.71 3.68
C TRP A 115 10.87 2.54 4.88
N GLN A 116 11.85 3.44 5.08
CA GLN A 116 12.76 3.31 6.23
C GLN A 116 12.03 3.39 7.58
N ILE A 117 11.00 4.25 7.68
CA ILE A 117 10.16 4.35 8.88
C ILE A 117 9.33 3.07 9.06
N LEU A 118 8.66 2.61 8.00
CA LEU A 118 7.87 1.37 8.04
C LEU A 118 8.74 0.14 8.37
N LYS A 119 9.95 0.05 7.81
CA LYS A 119 10.89 -1.02 8.08
C LYS A 119 11.37 -1.01 9.53
N ALA A 120 11.61 0.16 10.12
CA ALA A 120 11.89 0.26 11.56
C ALA A 120 10.72 -0.25 12.42
N CYS A 121 9.50 -0.19 11.88
CA CYS A 121 8.28 -0.77 12.45
C CYS A 121 8.10 -2.27 12.16
N SER A 122 9.14 -2.96 11.68
CA SER A 122 9.03 -4.39 11.36
C SER A 122 8.52 -5.27 12.51
N PRO A 123 8.86 -5.04 13.80
CA PRO A 123 8.32 -5.86 14.87
C PRO A 123 6.80 -5.77 14.91
N THR A 124 6.23 -4.57 14.86
CA THR A 124 4.78 -4.34 14.83
C THR A 124 4.11 -5.00 13.62
N PHE A 125 4.68 -4.83 12.42
CA PHE A 125 4.12 -5.45 11.21
C PHE A 125 4.15 -6.99 11.28
N CYS A 126 5.27 -7.56 11.71
CA CYS A 126 5.51 -9.00 11.72
C CYS A 126 4.76 -9.73 12.83
N THR A 127 4.46 -9.08 13.96
CA THR A 127 3.74 -9.70 15.08
C THR A 127 2.26 -9.32 15.14
N PHE A 128 1.79 -8.38 14.30
CA PHE A 128 0.37 -8.09 14.21
C PHE A 128 -0.38 -9.32 13.68
N ASP A 129 -1.40 -9.72 14.43
CA ASP A 129 -2.18 -10.94 14.20
C ASP A 129 -3.23 -10.74 13.10
N ASP A 130 -2.73 -10.50 11.91
CA ASP A 130 -3.47 -10.43 10.66
C ASP A 130 -2.57 -10.98 9.55
N TYR A 131 -3.07 -11.96 8.80
CA TYR A 131 -2.33 -12.53 7.69
C TYR A 131 -2.41 -11.66 6.43
N ASN A 132 -3.28 -10.65 6.40
CA ASN A 132 -3.35 -9.68 5.31
C ASN A 132 -2.27 -8.62 5.48
N TRP A 133 -1.54 -8.37 4.39
CA TRP A 133 -0.41 -7.45 4.40
C TRP A 133 -0.85 -5.99 4.53
N ASP A 134 -1.99 -5.63 3.97
CA ASP A 134 -2.56 -4.28 3.90
C ASP A 134 -3.12 -3.84 5.26
N GLY A 135 -3.84 -4.70 5.97
CA GLY A 135 -4.26 -4.48 7.36
C GLY A 135 -3.05 -4.31 8.29
N SER A 136 -2.06 -5.20 8.17
CA SER A 136 -0.80 -5.12 8.92
C SER A 136 -0.02 -3.84 8.61
N TYR A 137 0.00 -3.44 7.33
CA TYR A 137 0.64 -2.21 6.85
C TYR A 137 -0.04 -0.97 7.42
N GLN A 138 -1.37 -0.89 7.33
CA GLN A 138 -2.14 0.22 7.89
C GLN A 138 -1.88 0.34 9.39
N PHE A 139 -1.96 -0.77 10.12
CA PHE A 139 -1.71 -0.78 11.57
C PHE A 139 -0.30 -0.30 11.90
N ALA A 140 0.73 -0.87 11.26
CA ALA A 140 2.12 -0.48 11.46
C ALA A 140 2.37 1.00 11.12
N ALA A 141 1.85 1.48 9.99
CA ALA A 141 2.01 2.86 9.56
C ALA A 141 1.32 3.84 10.52
N GLN A 142 0.15 3.51 11.05
CA GLN A 142 -0.55 4.36 12.02
C GLN A 142 0.11 4.37 13.41
N GLN A 143 0.77 3.28 13.81
CA GLN A 143 1.44 3.18 15.12
C GLN A 143 2.84 3.81 15.12
N CYS A 144 3.60 3.66 14.03
CA CYS A 144 5.02 3.99 14.03
C CYS A 144 5.37 5.37 13.48
N PHE A 145 4.47 6.01 12.72
CA PHE A 145 4.69 7.38 12.29
C PHE A 145 4.24 8.34 13.40
N SER A 146 5.09 9.32 13.72
CA SER A 146 4.81 10.32 14.75
C SER A 146 3.61 11.22 14.43
N GLN A 147 3.35 11.43 13.14
CA GLN A 147 2.17 12.12 12.64
C GLN A 147 1.18 11.11 12.06
N LYS A 148 -0.11 11.36 12.30
CA LYS A 148 -1.17 10.59 11.65
C LYS A 148 -1.07 10.80 10.14
N LEU A 149 -0.78 9.72 9.43
CA LEU A 149 -0.69 9.72 7.98
C LEU A 149 -2.08 9.74 7.35
N THR A 150 -2.22 10.54 6.31
CA THR A 150 -3.43 10.59 5.49
C THR A 150 -3.10 10.10 4.08
N PRO A 151 -3.62 8.94 3.65
CA PRO A 151 -3.54 8.50 2.26
C PRO A 151 -4.10 9.55 1.30
N LEU A 152 -3.38 9.87 0.23
CA LEU A 152 -3.92 10.68 -0.86
C LEU A 152 -4.42 9.75 -1.98
N ILE A 153 -5.70 9.86 -2.32
CA ILE A 153 -6.40 8.92 -3.19
C ILE A 153 -6.97 9.65 -4.39
N VAL A 154 -6.89 9.04 -5.56
CA VAL A 154 -7.57 9.54 -6.77
C VAL A 154 -9.08 9.36 -6.67
N HIS A 155 -9.84 10.31 -7.23
CA HIS A 155 -11.29 10.12 -7.40
C HIS A 155 -11.58 9.20 -8.58
N ALA A 156 -11.03 9.51 -9.76
CA ALA A 156 -11.12 8.58 -10.88
C ALA A 156 -10.00 7.54 -10.79
N SER A 157 -10.37 6.26 -10.66
CA SER A 157 -9.40 5.16 -10.49
C SER A 157 -8.46 5.03 -11.69
N ARG A 158 -7.16 4.89 -11.42
CA ARG A 158 -6.11 4.53 -12.41
C ARG A 158 -5.70 3.07 -12.30
N VAL A 159 -6.19 2.36 -11.29
CA VAL A 159 -5.95 0.94 -11.05
C VAL A 159 -7.30 0.26 -10.84
N LEU A 160 -7.63 -0.70 -11.72
CA LEU A 160 -8.86 -1.46 -11.69
C LEU A 160 -8.55 -2.89 -11.27
N HIS A 161 -9.31 -3.42 -10.31
CA HIS A 161 -9.21 -4.82 -9.90
C HIS A 161 -10.04 -5.68 -10.84
N VAL A 162 -9.39 -6.48 -11.69
CA VAL A 162 -10.09 -7.34 -12.68
C VAL A 162 -10.35 -8.75 -12.17
N GLY A 163 -9.77 -9.12 -11.02
CA GLY A 163 -10.07 -10.38 -10.31
C GLY A 163 -11.43 -10.37 -9.58
N ASP A 164 -12.10 -9.21 -9.53
CA ASP A 164 -13.40 -9.05 -8.87
C ASP A 164 -14.53 -9.29 -9.86
N TRP A 165 -15.10 -10.49 -9.84
CA TRP A 165 -16.18 -10.94 -10.75
C TRP A 165 -17.54 -10.23 -10.57
N TRP A 166 -17.60 -9.20 -9.72
CA TRP A 166 -18.76 -8.33 -9.57
C TRP A 166 -18.62 -7.01 -10.34
N SER A 167 -17.71 -6.95 -11.32
CA SER A 167 -17.48 -5.79 -12.20
C SER A 167 -18.48 -5.72 -13.34
#